data_AF-A0A355C6K0-F1
#
_entry.id   AF-A0A355C6K0-F1
#
_cell.length_a   1.000
_cell.length_b   1.000
_cell.length_c   1.000
_cell.angle_alpha   90.00
_cell.angle_beta   90.00
_cell.angle_gamma   90.00
#
_symmetry.space_group_name_H-M   'P 1'
#
loop_
_entity.id
_entity.type
_entity.pdbx_description
1 polymer ?
#
loop_
_entity_poly.entity_id
_entity_poly.type
_entity_poly.pdbx_seq_one_letter_code
_entity_poly.pdbx_strand_id
1 'polypeptide(L)' 'RNKAESVKGAGKALYDALFAALGRADVHRAYALIVAPNPVSVRLHQRFGFREVSTLDEVGRKFGRYYSVMWFEKRF' A
#
# COMPACT_ATOMS: atom_id res chain seq x y z
N ARG A 1 7.50 15.86 16.69
CA ARG A 1 6.96 15.65 15.32
C ARG A 1 8.09 15.03 14.48
N ASN A 2 8.23 13.71 14.44
CA ASN A 2 9.13 13.06 13.47
C ASN A 2 8.36 12.92 12.16
N LYS A 3 8.57 13.86 11.25
CA LYS A 3 8.11 13.71 9.87
C LYS A 3 9.00 12.64 9.26
N ALA A 4 8.48 11.44 9.04
CA ALA A 4 9.22 10.41 8.30
C ALA A 4 9.60 11.01 6.94
N GLU A 5 10.89 11.23 6.73
CA GLU A 5 11.40 11.70 5.45
C GLU A 5 11.23 10.55 4.45
N SER A 6 10.30 10.71 3.52
CA SER A 6 10.15 9.76 2.43
C SER A 6 11.23 10.04 1.40
N VAL A 7 12.19 9.13 1.24
CA VAL A 7 13.12 9.18 0.11
C VAL A 7 12.34 8.92 -1.18
N LYS A 8 12.39 9.87 -2.12
CA LYS A 8 11.69 9.76 -3.40
C LYS A 8 12.15 8.49 -4.12
N GLY A 9 11.21 7.64 -4.51
CA GLY A 9 11.48 6.40 -5.25
C GLY A 9 11.76 5.17 -4.39
N ALA A 10 11.93 5.28 -3.07
CA ALA A 10 12.20 4.14 -2.20
C ALA A 10 11.10 3.05 -2.29
N GLY A 11 9.83 3.46 -2.35
CA GLY A 11 8.72 2.52 -2.51
C GLY A 11 8.77 1.74 -3.82
N LYS A 12 9.20 2.37 -4.93
CA LYS A 12 9.37 1.69 -6.21
C LYS A 12 10.51 0.67 -6.12
N ALA A 13 11.67 1.08 -5.60
CA ALA A 13 12.83 0.21 -5.47
C ALA A 13 12.55 -1.02 -4.57
N LEU A 14 11.82 -0.83 -3.46
CA LEU A 14 11.39 -1.92 -2.59
C LEU A 14 10.43 -2.88 -3.30
N TYR A 15 9.46 -2.38 -4.07
CA TYR A 15 8.55 -3.23 -4.81
C TYR A 15 9.21 -3.97 -5.96
N ASP A 16 10.14 -3.32 -6.69
CA ASP A 16 10.94 -3.98 -7.73
C ASP A 16 11.70 -5.17 -7.12
N ALA A 17 12.40 -4.97 -6.00
CA ALA A 17 13.14 -6.02 -5.31
C ALA A 17 12.23 -7.12 -4.74
N LEU A 18 11.11 -6.74 -4.11
CA LEU A 18 10.15 -7.68 -3.55
C LEU A 18 9.57 -8.60 -4.62
N PHE A 19 9.10 -8.04 -5.74
CA PHE A 19 8.48 -8.85 -6.78
C PHE A 19 9.50 -9.66 -7.59
N ALA A 20 10.74 -9.19 -7.72
CA ALA A 20 11.82 -10.02 -8.23
C ALA A 20 12.06 -11.26 -7.33
N ALA A 21 12.07 -11.08 -6.00
CA ALA A 21 12.22 -12.20 -5.06
C ALA A 21 11.01 -13.15 -5.06
N LEU A 22 9.80 -12.63 -5.24
CA LEU A 22 8.57 -13.43 -5.30
C LEU A 22 8.38 -14.18 -6.62
N GLY A 23 9.14 -13.88 -7.68
CA GLY A 23 8.95 -14.47 -9.01
C GLY A 23 9.07 -16.00 -9.10
N ARG A 24 9.53 -16.67 -8.02
CA ARG A 24 9.61 -18.13 -7.89
C ARG A 24 8.77 -18.70 -6.75
N ALA A 25 8.06 -17.85 -6.02
CA ALA A 25 7.23 -18.25 -4.89
C ALA A 25 5.79 -18.51 -5.36
N ASP A 26 5.16 -19.54 -4.81
CA ASP A 26 3.73 -19.83 -5.05
C ASP A 26 2.85 -18.91 -4.20
N VAL A 27 2.80 -17.63 -4.57
CA VAL A 27 1.99 -16.62 -3.88
C VAL A 27 0.74 -16.34 -4.69
N HIS A 28 -0.43 -16.67 -4.14
CA HIS A 28 -1.69 -16.39 -4.82
C HIS A 28 -2.03 -14.89 -4.90
N ARG A 29 -1.71 -14.13 -3.83
CA ARG A 29 -2.15 -12.73 -3.70
C ARG A 29 -1.33 -11.94 -2.69
N ALA A 30 -1.12 -10.66 -2.97
CA ALA A 30 -0.63 -9.68 -2.00
C ALA A 30 -1.72 -8.65 -1.69
N TYR A 31 -1.81 -8.23 -0.43
CA TYR A 31 -2.70 -7.17 0.01
C TYR A 31 -1.90 -5.96 0.49
N ALA A 32 -2.43 -4.77 0.22
CA ALA A 32 -1.89 -3.52 0.71
C ALA A 32 -3.01 -2.70 1.37
N LEU A 33 -2.77 -2.26 2.60
CA LEU A 33 -3.70 -1.47 3.40
C LEU A 33 -3.16 -0.04 3.49
N ILE A 34 -3.96 0.93 3.04
CA ILE A 34 -3.55 2.32 2.89
C ILE A 34 -4.48 3.21 3.70
N VAL A 35 -3.96 3.95 4.68
CA VAL A 35 -4.74 4.97 5.40
C VAL A 35 -5.15 6.09 4.43
N ALA A 36 -6.44 6.41 4.39
CA ALA A 36 -6.99 7.45 3.53
C ALA A 36 -6.92 8.86 4.18
N PRO A 37 -6.77 9.93 3.37
CA PRO A 37 -6.45 9.93 1.95
C PRO A 37 -4.93 9.80 1.70
N ASN A 38 -4.51 9.01 0.71
CA ASN A 38 -3.08 8.90 0.35
C ASN A 38 -2.87 8.68 -1.16
N PRO A 39 -3.01 9.72 -2.00
CA PRO A 39 -2.94 9.59 -3.45
C PRO A 39 -1.55 9.18 -3.96
N VAL A 40 -0.47 9.45 -3.21
CA VAL A 40 0.89 9.02 -3.56
C VAL A 40 1.01 7.50 -3.44
N SER A 41 0.57 6.94 -2.32
CA SER A 41 0.57 5.49 -2.10
C SER A 41 -0.36 4.80 -3.10
N VAL A 42 -1.57 5.31 -3.34
CA VAL A 42 -2.51 4.75 -4.31
C VAL A 42 -1.87 4.63 -5.70
N ARG A 43 -1.24 5.70 -6.21
CA ARG A 43 -0.56 5.66 -7.52
C ARG A 43 0.60 4.68 -7.56
N LEU A 44 1.36 4.53 -6.47
CA LEU A 44 2.43 3.55 -6.39
C LEU A 44 1.87 2.13 -6.52
N HIS A 45 0.86 1.78 -5.72
CA HIS A 45 0.28 0.44 -5.73
C HIS A 45 -0.37 0.12 -7.08
N GLN A 46 -1.13 1.05 -7.67
CA GLN A 46 -1.72 0.88 -9.00
C GLN A 46 -0.67 0.60 -10.09
N ARG A 47 0.50 1.28 -10.04
CA ARG A 47 1.60 1.02 -10.99
C ARG A 47 2.17 -0.39 -10.90
N PHE A 48 2.05 -1.06 -9.76
CA PHE A 48 2.49 -2.44 -9.56
C PHE A 48 1.35 -3.46 -9.70
N GLY A 49 0.24 -3.06 -10.32
CA GLY A 49 -0.88 -3.96 -10.65
C GLY A 49 -1.81 -4.25 -9.48
N PHE A 50 -1.75 -3.47 -8.40
CA PHE A 50 -2.77 -3.55 -7.36
C PHE A 50 -4.06 -2.85 -7.81
N ARG A 51 -5.19 -3.41 -7.41
CA ARG A 51 -6.53 -2.82 -7.58
C ARG A 51 -7.18 -2.60 -6.22
N GLU A 52 -7.93 -1.53 -6.08
CA GLU A 52 -8.76 -1.31 -4.87
C GLU A 52 -9.89 -2.34 -4.83
N VAL A 53 -10.20 -2.86 -3.65
CA VAL A 53 -11.27 -3.85 -3.44
C VAL A 53 -12.26 -3.46 -2.37
N SER A 54 -11.88 -2.61 -1.43
CA SER A 54 -12.77 -2.14 -0.36
C SER A 54 -12.17 -0.90 0.32
N THR A 55 -13.01 -0.18 1.04
CA THR A 55 -12.58 0.81 2.03
C THR A 55 -13.31 0.53 3.33
N LEU A 56 -12.53 0.35 4.41
CA LEU A 56 -13.07 0.24 5.76
C LEU A 56 -13.18 1.64 6.34
N ASP A 57 -14.41 2.14 6.49
CA ASP A 57 -14.65 3.52 6.91
C ASP A 57 -14.45 3.73 8.41
N GLU A 58 -13.78 4.82 8.79
CA GLU A 58 -13.45 5.21 10.17
C GLU A 58 -12.94 4.06 11.08
N VAL A 59 -12.30 3.06 10.48
CA VAL A 59 -11.98 1.78 11.14
C VAL A 59 -10.93 1.90 12.24
N GLY A 60 -10.09 2.94 12.21
CA GLY A 60 -9.03 3.15 13.19
C GLY A 60 -9.04 4.56 13.77
N ARG A 61 -8.75 4.69 15.07
CA ARG A 61 -8.59 5.99 15.75
C ARG A 61 -7.14 6.22 16.19
N LYS A 62 -6.56 7.35 15.80
CA LYS A 62 -5.22 7.77 16.23
C LYS A 62 -5.16 9.29 16.36
N PHE A 63 -4.44 9.81 17.35
CA PHE A 63 -4.30 11.26 17.58
C PHE A 63 -5.64 12.03 17.62
N GLY A 64 -6.66 11.43 18.24
CA GLY A 64 -7.97 12.05 18.38
C GLY A 64 -8.84 12.05 17.11
N ARG A 65 -8.39 11.41 16.01
CA ARG A 65 -9.10 11.36 14.73
C ARG A 65 -9.37 9.92 14.29
N TYR A 66 -10.52 9.69 13.66
CA TYR A 66 -10.82 8.45 12.95
C TYR A 66 -10.27 8.48 11.51
N TYR A 67 -9.85 7.31 11.03
CA TYR A 67 -9.23 7.10 9.74
C TYR A 67 -9.84 5.89 9.05
N SER A 68 -10.23 6.10 7.80
CA SER A 68 -10.60 5.02 6.88
C SER A 68 -9.35 4.36 6.30
N VAL A 69 -9.44 3.07 5.97
CA VAL A 69 -8.34 2.29 5.37
C VAL A 69 -8.81 1.68 4.06
N MET A 70 -8.15 2.04 2.97
CA MET A 70 -8.37 1.47 1.65
C MET A 70 -7.62 0.15 1.53
N TRP A 71 -8.30 -0.88 1.04
CA TRP A 71 -7.75 -2.21 0.79
C TRP A 71 -7.50 -2.40 -0.70
N PHE A 72 -6.27 -2.79 -1.02
CA PHE A 72 -5.82 -3.10 -2.35
C PHE A 72 -5.36 -4.54 -2.43
N GLU A 73 -5.56 -5.18 -3.58
CA GLU A 73 -5.02 -6.51 -3.87
C GLU A 73 -4.22 -6.53 -5.17
N LYS A 74 -3.17 -7.34 -5.22
CA LYS A 74 -2.49 -7.78 -6.43
C LYS A 74 -2.56 -9.30 -6.50
N ARG A 75 -3.02 -9.82 -7.64
CA ARG A 75 -2.94 -11.25 -7.98
C ARG A 75 -1.62 -11.51 -8.72
N PHE A 76 -1.03 -12.68 -8.55
CA PHE A 76 0.17 -13.13 -9.26
C PHE A 76 -0.18 -14.15 -10.33
#